data_AF-A0AAD8H9E8-F1
#
_entry.id   AF-A0AAD8H9E8-F1
#
_cell.length_a   1.000
_cell.length_b   1.000
_cell.length_c   1.000
_cell.angle_alpha   90.00
_cell.angle_beta   90.00
_cell.angle_gamma   90.00
#
_symmetry.space_group_name_H-M   'P 1'
#
loop_
_entity.id
_entity.type
_entity.pdbx_description
1 polymer ?
#
loop_
_entity_poly.entity_id
_entity_poly.type
_entity_poly.pdbx_seq_one_letter_code
_entity_poly.pdbx_strand_id
1 'polypeptide(L)'
;MSMSKRLRRCTSGSKITSSSQVVLDDEDLLTLILLHVPGKNLMSLKCVSRKWHSVITASHFIHLRNSLPVRASGLFIQRPLSAGVSNEVYFVPLDDQNASSPFRNITFAHDPVGHEEIRILQSCNGLLLCSTAIYKPTKRRNCYVYNPSTNALATLPKHPLSRAKSGFCHIGLSFDPSKSVHYKVIAFLFTSQSPSENVGNFHIYSSETGTWKASVQSFTPAPGMNFLGGVYWNGCVHWLSDLMTKSEPESSLSDCLYFNVEEERLETFPRPPIGVRSSSRRSLYFGQSEDHLHVIEIRPGATSLGVYEMKNDYSEWFVKYEIDLDPISKVFPEIKDEAISEDQKGDDYAVDVLSLIRRENFLEDSFLVLEIPGKAIRYNLVDRSFKLIRDFAMKTGLENLDRRAFGRLNAWQYIESLSYV
;
A
#
# COMPACT_ATOMS: atom_id res chain seq x y z
N MET A 1 8.49 81.44 -40.11
CA MET A 1 9.30 82.03 -39.02
C MET A 1 8.46 81.96 -37.74
N SER A 2 9.05 81.56 -36.60
CA SER A 2 8.43 81.29 -35.28
C SER A 2 7.64 79.97 -35.18
N MET A 3 8.08 78.88 -34.53
CA MET A 3 8.54 78.58 -33.14
C MET A 3 7.47 78.58 -32.03
N SER A 4 7.60 77.53 -31.19
CA SER A 4 7.00 77.24 -29.86
C SER A 4 5.57 76.66 -29.84
N LYS A 5 5.24 75.63 -29.06
CA LYS A 5 5.88 75.13 -27.83
C LYS A 5 5.52 73.66 -27.57
N ARG A 6 6.55 72.87 -27.27
CA ARG A 6 6.48 71.54 -26.67
C ARG A 6 6.22 71.73 -25.17
N LEU A 7 5.25 71.03 -24.59
CA LEU A 7 5.22 70.77 -23.14
C LEU A 7 5.31 69.26 -22.95
N ARG A 8 6.46 68.85 -22.40
CA ARG A 8 6.74 67.50 -21.93
C ARG A 8 5.82 67.20 -20.75
N ARG A 9 5.20 66.02 -20.74
CA ARG A 9 4.78 65.36 -19.51
C ARG A 9 5.60 64.08 -19.38
N CYS A 10 6.64 64.15 -18.55
CA CYS A 10 7.24 62.97 -17.96
C CYS A 10 6.23 62.44 -16.94
N THR A 11 5.69 61.25 -17.20
CA THR A 11 5.10 60.42 -16.16
C THR A 11 5.90 59.14 -16.11
N SER A 12 6.84 59.06 -15.17
CA SER A 12 7.39 57.81 -14.70
C SER A 12 6.25 57.05 -14.00
N GLY A 13 5.53 56.22 -14.76
CA GLY A 13 4.60 55.27 -14.17
C GLY A 13 5.39 54.10 -13.62
N SER A 14 5.65 54.07 -12.31
CA SER A 14 5.93 52.81 -11.64
C SER A 14 4.69 51.93 -11.82
N LYS A 15 4.79 50.87 -12.63
CA LYS A 15 3.75 49.84 -12.66
C LYS A 15 3.68 49.26 -11.26
N ILE A 16 2.62 49.58 -10.53
CA ILE A 16 2.26 48.87 -9.31
C ILE A 16 1.82 47.48 -9.77
N THR A 17 2.73 46.51 -9.71
CA THR A 17 2.39 45.10 -9.88
C THR A 17 1.47 44.70 -8.73
N SER A 18 0.35 44.04 -9.06
CA SER A 18 -0.53 43.52 -8.01
C SER A 18 0.22 42.51 -7.15
N SER A 19 -0.15 42.36 -5.89
CA SER A 19 0.43 41.35 -4.99
C SER A 19 0.36 39.95 -5.59
N SER A 20 -0.72 39.63 -6.32
CA SER A 20 -0.85 38.39 -7.08
C SER A 20 0.18 38.23 -8.19
N GLN A 21 0.54 39.31 -8.89
CA GLN A 21 1.56 39.29 -9.94
C GLN A 21 2.95 39.07 -9.32
N VAL A 22 3.25 39.70 -8.19
CA VAL A 22 4.52 39.52 -7.47
C VAL A 22 4.71 38.08 -7.01
N VAL A 23 3.66 37.47 -6.42
CA VAL A 23 3.69 36.05 -5.99
C VAL A 23 3.83 35.09 -7.17
N LEU A 24 3.19 35.40 -8.31
CA LEU A 24 3.28 34.57 -9.51
C LEU A 24 4.60 34.73 -10.25
N ASP A 25 5.29 35.86 -10.09
CA ASP A 25 6.58 36.14 -10.71
C ASP A 25 7.74 35.54 -9.89
N ASP A 26 7.55 35.34 -8.58
CA ASP A 26 8.47 34.62 -7.69
C ASP A 26 8.33 33.09 -7.84
N GLU A 27 9.39 32.44 -8.34
CA GLU A 27 9.40 30.97 -8.55
C GLU A 27 9.39 30.18 -7.24
N ASP A 28 9.99 30.70 -6.17
CA ASP A 28 10.08 30.00 -4.87
C ASP A 28 8.72 30.00 -4.18
N LEU A 29 8.04 31.16 -4.17
CA LEU A 29 6.66 31.25 -3.66
C LEU A 29 5.70 30.40 -4.47
N LEU A 30 5.82 30.41 -5.81
CA LEU A 30 5.02 29.56 -6.67
C LEU A 30 5.27 28.08 -6.39
N THR A 31 6.53 27.67 -6.21
CA THR A 31 6.91 26.31 -5.82
C THR A 31 6.26 25.91 -4.50
N LEU A 32 6.37 26.74 -3.46
CA LEU A 32 5.77 26.49 -2.15
C LEU A 32 4.24 26.35 -2.22
N ILE A 33 3.57 27.21 -3.00
CA ILE A 33 2.11 27.10 -3.20
C ILE A 33 1.77 25.77 -3.86
N LEU A 34 2.45 25.42 -4.96
CA LEU A 34 2.20 24.20 -5.71
C LEU A 34 2.50 22.94 -4.90
N LEU A 35 3.47 22.97 -3.99
CA LEU A 35 3.76 21.86 -3.07
C LEU A 35 2.61 21.55 -2.10
N HIS A 36 1.65 22.46 -1.90
CA HIS A 36 0.47 22.22 -1.07
C HIS A 36 -0.78 21.84 -1.89
N VAL A 37 -0.70 21.88 -3.22
CA VAL A 37 -1.84 21.53 -4.08
C VAL A 37 -1.92 19.99 -4.22
N PRO A 38 -3.11 19.39 -4.16
CA PRO A 38 -3.28 17.96 -4.46
C PRO A 38 -2.80 17.61 -5.87
N GLY A 39 -2.21 16.42 -6.03
CA GLY A 39 -1.59 15.96 -7.27
C GLY A 39 -2.52 15.99 -8.48
N LYS A 40 -3.79 15.60 -8.31
CA LYS A 40 -4.82 15.65 -9.35
C LYS A 40 -5.00 17.07 -9.89
N ASN A 41 -5.00 18.06 -8.99
CA ASN A 41 -5.15 19.46 -9.37
C ASN A 41 -3.85 19.99 -10.00
N LEU A 42 -2.68 19.56 -9.51
CA LEU A 42 -1.39 19.87 -10.16
C LEU A 42 -1.36 19.43 -11.63
N MET A 43 -1.92 18.27 -11.95
CA MET A 43 -1.98 17.81 -13.34
C MET A 43 -2.85 18.71 -14.22
N SER A 44 -3.96 19.25 -13.70
CA SER A 44 -4.77 20.24 -14.43
C SER A 44 -4.04 21.58 -14.57
N LEU A 45 -3.32 22.00 -13.53
CA LEU A 45 -2.59 23.26 -13.51
C LEU A 45 -1.42 23.32 -14.51
N LYS A 46 -0.81 22.17 -14.84
CA LYS A 46 0.15 22.06 -15.95
C LYS A 46 -0.41 22.57 -17.29
N CYS A 47 -1.73 22.54 -17.47
CA CYS A 47 -2.40 22.99 -18.70
C CYS A 47 -2.78 24.48 -18.67
N VAL A 48 -2.73 25.14 -17.50
CA VAL A 48 -3.22 26.52 -17.32
C VAL A 48 -2.16 27.55 -17.70
N SER A 49 -0.88 27.26 -17.49
CA SER A 49 0.23 28.18 -17.79
C SER A 49 1.52 27.46 -18.11
N ARG A 50 2.30 27.98 -19.07
CA ARG A 50 3.64 27.47 -19.39
C ARG A 50 4.58 27.56 -18.19
N LYS A 51 4.46 28.60 -17.37
CA LYS A 51 5.28 28.77 -16.15
C LYS A 51 4.98 27.66 -15.14
N TRP A 52 3.69 27.42 -14.89
CA TRP A 52 3.24 26.37 -13.95
C TRP A 52 3.64 24.98 -14.46
N HIS A 53 3.49 24.74 -15.76
CA HIS A 53 4.00 23.53 -16.39
C HIS A 53 5.50 23.33 -16.08
N SER A 54 6.31 24.35 -16.38
CA SER A 54 7.77 24.33 -16.17
C SER A 54 8.13 23.99 -14.72
N VAL A 55 7.54 24.69 -13.74
CA VAL A 55 7.81 24.46 -12.31
C VAL A 55 7.39 23.06 -11.89
N ILE A 56 6.17 22.61 -12.23
CA ILE A 56 5.67 21.29 -11.80
C ILE A 56 6.46 20.14 -12.43
N THR A 57 7.02 20.34 -13.63
CA THR A 57 7.87 19.34 -14.31
C THR A 57 9.34 19.41 -13.92
N ALA A 58 9.77 20.44 -13.19
CA ALA A 58 11.16 20.60 -12.79
C ALA A 58 11.57 19.49 -11.81
N SER A 59 12.77 18.94 -12.00
CA SER A 59 13.33 17.90 -11.13
C SER A 59 13.38 18.34 -9.66
N HIS A 60 13.71 19.60 -9.40
CA HIS A 60 13.71 20.20 -8.06
C HIS A 60 12.32 20.15 -7.40
N PHE A 61 11.26 20.54 -8.12
CA PHE A 61 9.89 20.49 -7.60
C PHE A 61 9.46 19.05 -7.30
N ILE A 62 9.74 18.12 -8.21
CA ILE A 62 9.41 16.71 -8.04
C ILE A 62 10.14 16.15 -6.82
N HIS A 63 11.43 16.46 -6.65
CA HIS A 63 12.21 16.03 -5.49
C HIS A 63 11.63 16.58 -4.19
N LEU A 64 11.38 17.90 -4.10
CA LEU A 64 10.75 18.51 -2.92
C LEU A 64 9.40 17.87 -2.60
N ARG A 65 8.56 17.64 -3.62
CA ARG A 65 7.25 17.02 -3.45
C ARG A 65 7.36 15.59 -2.93
N ASN A 66 8.32 14.82 -3.45
CA ASN A 66 8.56 13.44 -3.06
C ASN A 66 9.21 13.31 -1.67
N SER A 67 9.90 14.35 -1.21
CA SER A 67 10.44 14.44 0.15
C SER A 67 9.40 14.84 1.20
N LEU A 68 8.20 15.30 0.78
CA LEU A 68 7.12 15.57 1.73
C LEU A 68 6.60 14.26 2.34
N PRO A 69 6.13 14.30 3.60
CA PRO A 69 5.50 13.15 4.24
C PRO A 69 4.41 12.57 3.35
N VAL A 70 4.51 11.26 3.14
CA VAL A 70 3.62 10.52 2.26
C VAL A 70 2.31 10.25 2.99
N ARG A 71 1.20 10.75 2.45
CA ARG A 71 -0.13 10.63 3.05
C ARG A 71 -0.99 9.61 2.31
N ALA A 72 -1.56 8.67 3.05
CA ALA A 72 -2.62 7.82 2.51
C ALA A 72 -3.95 8.59 2.43
N SER A 73 -4.46 8.77 1.21
CA SER A 73 -5.71 9.48 0.91
C SER A 73 -6.88 8.56 0.62
N GLY A 74 -6.63 7.26 0.48
CA GLY A 74 -7.66 6.26 0.23
C GLY A 74 -7.18 4.85 0.54
N LEU A 75 -8.09 3.90 0.47
CA LEU A 75 -7.80 2.46 0.48
C LEU A 75 -8.42 1.80 -0.75
N PHE A 76 -7.64 0.98 -1.44
CA PHE A 76 -8.18 -0.02 -2.36
C PHE A 76 -8.48 -1.28 -1.57
N ILE A 77 -9.67 -1.83 -1.75
CA ILE A 77 -10.10 -3.08 -1.10
C ILE A 77 -10.51 -4.05 -2.20
N GLN A 78 -9.94 -5.25 -2.18
CA GLN A 78 -10.22 -6.29 -3.17
C GLN A 78 -10.48 -7.62 -2.47
N ARG A 79 -11.47 -8.37 -3.00
CA ARG A 79 -11.73 -9.73 -2.56
C ARG A 79 -10.71 -10.69 -3.17
N PRO A 80 -10.38 -11.81 -2.51
CA PRO A 80 -9.63 -12.86 -3.15
C PRO A 80 -10.48 -13.42 -4.28
N LEU A 81 -9.85 -13.51 -5.44
CA LEU A 81 -10.50 -14.02 -6.62
C LEU A 81 -10.97 -15.46 -6.42
N SER A 82 -12.24 -15.68 -6.76
CA SER A 82 -12.91 -16.96 -6.75
C SER A 82 -13.62 -17.14 -8.10
N ALA A 83 -13.58 -18.35 -8.66
CA ALA A 83 -14.19 -18.61 -9.96
C ALA A 83 -15.69 -18.24 -9.95
N GLY A 84 -16.12 -17.43 -10.92
CA GLY A 84 -17.51 -16.99 -11.05
C GLY A 84 -17.90 -15.78 -10.18
N VAL A 85 -16.96 -15.14 -9.49
CA VAL A 85 -17.20 -13.92 -8.70
C VAL A 85 -16.53 -12.71 -9.38
N SER A 86 -17.26 -11.60 -9.49
CA SER A 86 -16.74 -10.33 -10.02
C SER A 86 -15.53 -9.84 -9.23
N ASN A 87 -14.46 -9.47 -9.94
CA ASN A 87 -13.22 -8.99 -9.36
C ASN A 87 -13.23 -7.48 -9.16
N GLU A 88 -14.03 -7.02 -8.20
CA GLU A 88 -14.19 -5.60 -7.95
C GLU A 88 -13.08 -5.06 -7.03
N VAL A 89 -12.46 -3.96 -7.47
CA VAL A 89 -11.61 -3.13 -6.63
C VAL A 89 -12.47 -2.00 -6.07
N TYR A 90 -12.81 -2.09 -4.79
CA TYR A 90 -13.49 -1.03 -4.07
C TYR A 90 -12.50 0.05 -3.67
N PHE A 91 -12.98 1.30 -3.62
CA PHE A 91 -12.21 2.42 -3.12
C PHE A 91 -12.93 3.05 -1.94
N VAL A 92 -12.20 3.25 -0.85
CA VAL A 92 -12.65 3.97 0.34
C VAL A 92 -11.82 5.24 0.47
N PRO A 93 -12.37 6.42 0.15
CA PRO A 93 -11.65 7.66 0.35
C PRO A 93 -11.49 7.98 1.84
N LEU A 94 -10.32 8.50 2.23
CA LEU A 94 -10.01 8.83 3.62
C LEU A 94 -10.09 10.33 3.91
N ASP A 95 -9.86 11.17 2.89
CA ASP A 95 -9.83 12.63 3.00
C ASP A 95 -11.13 13.28 2.48
N ASP A 96 -11.50 13.01 1.23
CA ASP A 96 -12.70 13.55 0.59
C ASP A 96 -13.69 12.42 0.25
N GLN A 97 -14.81 12.36 0.96
CA GLN A 97 -15.83 11.31 0.77
C GLN A 97 -16.42 11.29 -0.64
N ASN A 98 -16.32 12.38 -1.40
CA ASN A 98 -16.78 12.46 -2.78
C ASN A 98 -15.71 12.06 -3.81
N ALA A 99 -14.49 11.74 -3.37
CA ALA A 99 -13.43 11.35 -4.28
C ALA A 99 -13.76 10.03 -5.00
N SER A 100 -13.74 10.10 -6.33
CA SER A 100 -13.86 8.93 -7.20
C SER A 100 -12.64 8.01 -7.05
N SER A 101 -12.85 6.69 -7.23
CA SER A 101 -11.74 5.74 -7.32
C SER A 101 -10.73 6.17 -8.40
N PRO A 102 -9.43 6.28 -8.06
CA PRO A 102 -8.39 6.52 -9.05
C PRO A 102 -7.98 5.25 -9.81
N PHE A 103 -8.38 4.06 -9.35
CA PHE A 103 -8.06 2.80 -10.03
C PHE A 103 -8.88 2.63 -11.31
N ARG A 104 -8.20 2.42 -12.45
CA ARG A 104 -8.85 2.24 -13.76
C ARG A 104 -8.59 0.86 -14.34
N ASN A 105 -9.57 -0.03 -14.24
CA ASN A 105 -9.47 -1.39 -14.79
C ASN A 105 -9.12 -1.38 -16.29
N ILE A 106 -9.73 -0.47 -17.06
CA ILE A 106 -9.54 -0.39 -18.53
C ILE A 106 -8.08 -0.20 -18.95
N THR A 107 -7.21 0.33 -18.08
CA THR A 107 -5.78 0.49 -18.35
C THR A 107 -5.11 -0.87 -18.60
N PHE A 108 -5.67 -1.95 -18.05
CA PHE A 108 -5.22 -3.33 -18.24
C PHE A 108 -5.93 -4.06 -19.40
N ALA A 109 -6.70 -3.38 -20.24
CA ALA A 109 -7.50 -4.02 -21.29
C ALA A 109 -6.68 -4.80 -22.35
N HIS A 110 -5.38 -4.50 -22.46
CA HIS A 110 -4.45 -5.21 -23.34
C HIS A 110 -3.95 -6.55 -22.74
N ASP A 111 -4.25 -6.85 -21.46
CA ASP A 111 -3.88 -8.13 -20.88
C ASP A 111 -4.64 -9.27 -21.58
N PRO A 112 -3.98 -10.37 -22.00
CA PRO A 112 -4.62 -11.47 -22.74
C PRO A 112 -5.72 -12.24 -21.98
N VAL A 113 -5.81 -12.09 -20.66
CA VAL A 113 -6.83 -12.69 -19.80
C VAL A 113 -7.97 -11.71 -19.53
N GLY A 114 -7.75 -10.42 -19.78
CA GLY A 114 -8.73 -9.35 -19.57
C GLY A 114 -8.49 -8.57 -18.29
N HIS A 115 -8.96 -7.32 -18.29
CA HIS A 115 -8.78 -6.39 -17.16
C HIS A 115 -9.58 -6.77 -15.91
N GLU A 116 -10.60 -7.61 -16.05
CA GLU A 116 -11.38 -8.15 -14.94
C GLU A 116 -10.58 -9.14 -14.10
N GLU A 117 -9.41 -9.60 -14.55
CA GLU A 117 -8.64 -10.62 -13.84
C GLU A 117 -7.39 -10.04 -13.16
N ILE A 118 -7.34 -8.73 -12.96
CA ILE A 118 -6.20 -8.05 -12.34
C ILE A 118 -6.33 -8.05 -10.82
N ARG A 119 -5.29 -8.51 -10.13
CA ARG A 119 -5.14 -8.41 -8.67
C ARG A 119 -4.12 -7.38 -8.31
N ILE A 120 -4.40 -6.59 -7.27
CA ILE A 120 -3.38 -5.84 -6.55
C ILE A 120 -2.64 -6.82 -5.64
N LEU A 121 -1.32 -6.73 -5.59
CA LEU A 121 -0.46 -7.55 -4.74
C LEU A 121 0.12 -6.74 -3.61
N GLN A 122 0.52 -5.51 -3.91
CA GLN A 122 1.15 -4.62 -2.95
C GLN A 122 0.92 -3.16 -3.36
N SER A 123 0.91 -2.26 -2.38
CA SER A 123 1.10 -0.83 -2.57
C SER A 123 2.40 -0.41 -1.90
N CYS A 124 3.15 0.48 -2.56
CA CYS A 124 4.39 1.04 -2.05
C CYS A 124 4.52 2.48 -2.54
N ASN A 125 4.42 3.45 -1.62
CA ASN A 125 4.64 4.88 -1.88
C ASN A 125 3.93 5.43 -3.14
N GLY A 126 2.67 5.02 -3.31
CA GLY A 126 1.78 5.49 -4.39
C GLY A 126 1.83 4.68 -5.68
N LEU A 127 2.70 3.66 -5.75
CA LEU A 127 2.70 2.69 -6.84
C LEU A 127 2.03 1.38 -6.37
N LEU A 128 1.33 0.73 -7.30
CA LEU A 128 0.73 -0.58 -7.10
C LEU A 128 1.50 -1.63 -7.89
N LEU A 129 1.82 -2.75 -7.25
CA LEU A 129 2.22 -3.97 -7.93
C LEU A 129 0.95 -4.79 -8.20
N CYS A 130 0.65 -5.00 -9.46
CA CYS A 130 -0.51 -5.75 -9.91
C CYS A 130 -0.09 -7.01 -10.67
N SER A 131 -1.00 -7.96 -10.79
CA SER A 131 -0.78 -9.12 -11.65
C SER A 131 -2.07 -9.71 -12.17
N THR A 132 -1.98 -10.36 -13.32
CA THR A 132 -3.07 -11.18 -13.83
C THR A 132 -3.29 -12.41 -12.96
N ALA A 133 -4.54 -12.69 -12.65
CA ALA A 133 -4.96 -13.90 -11.99
C ALA A 133 -4.75 -15.12 -12.89
N ILE A 134 -4.29 -16.23 -12.30
CA ILE A 134 -4.20 -17.50 -13.00
C ILE A 134 -5.10 -18.50 -12.30
N TYR A 135 -6.11 -19.00 -13.03
CA TYR A 135 -6.90 -20.18 -12.61
C TYR A 135 -6.50 -21.44 -13.36
N LYS A 136 -5.68 -21.32 -14.42
CA LYS A 136 -5.24 -22.44 -15.26
C LYS A 136 -3.71 -22.52 -15.27
N PRO A 137 -3.11 -23.64 -14.85
CA PRO A 137 -1.66 -23.78 -14.71
C PRO A 137 -0.86 -23.62 -16.02
N THR A 138 -1.54 -23.52 -17.17
CA THR A 138 -0.92 -23.36 -18.49
C THR A 138 -0.65 -21.90 -18.89
N LYS A 139 -1.20 -20.90 -18.19
CA LYS A 139 -0.99 -19.47 -18.50
C LYS A 139 0.04 -18.85 -17.55
N ARG A 140 0.93 -18.02 -18.10
CA ARG A 140 1.92 -17.28 -17.32
C ARG A 140 1.31 -16.03 -16.69
N ARG A 141 1.81 -15.67 -15.52
CA ARG A 141 1.40 -14.47 -14.78
C ARG A 141 2.06 -13.28 -15.45
N ASN A 142 1.28 -12.31 -15.90
CA ASN A 142 1.84 -10.99 -16.17
C ASN A 142 1.83 -10.20 -14.87
N CYS A 143 2.90 -9.46 -14.62
CA CYS A 143 3.01 -8.56 -13.50
C CYS A 143 3.19 -7.15 -14.03
N TYR A 144 2.63 -6.18 -13.30
CA TYR A 144 2.57 -4.80 -13.71
C TYR A 144 2.93 -3.90 -12.54
N VAL A 145 3.55 -2.77 -12.83
CA VAL A 145 3.60 -1.64 -11.90
C VAL A 145 2.66 -0.58 -12.43
N TYR A 146 1.78 -0.07 -11.58
CA TYR A 146 0.71 0.84 -11.95
C TYR A 146 0.70 2.05 -11.00
N ASN A 147 0.70 3.25 -11.57
CA ASN A 147 0.42 4.48 -10.81
C ASN A 147 -1.04 4.89 -11.02
N PRO A 148 -1.93 4.69 -10.03
CA PRO A 148 -3.33 5.08 -10.14
C PRO A 148 -3.56 6.60 -10.25
N SER A 149 -2.62 7.43 -9.79
CA SER A 149 -2.74 8.89 -9.82
C SER A 149 -2.55 9.45 -11.23
N THR A 150 -1.57 8.91 -11.96
CA THR A 150 -1.22 9.34 -13.33
C THR A 150 -1.83 8.42 -14.40
N ASN A 151 -2.41 7.30 -13.98
CA ASN A 151 -2.87 6.21 -14.84
C ASN A 151 -1.78 5.61 -15.74
N ALA A 152 -0.51 5.73 -15.33
CA ALA A 152 0.63 5.14 -16.03
C ALA A 152 0.80 3.67 -15.62
N LEU A 153 1.14 2.81 -16.58
CA LEU A 153 1.24 1.37 -16.40
C LEU A 153 2.47 0.83 -17.13
N ALA A 154 3.33 0.12 -16.41
CA ALA A 154 4.44 -0.64 -16.96
C ALA A 154 4.21 -2.14 -16.82
N THR A 155 4.50 -2.88 -17.89
CA THR A 155 4.50 -4.34 -17.86
C THR A 155 5.89 -4.83 -17.49
N LEU A 156 6.00 -5.65 -16.45
CA LEU A 156 7.29 -6.23 -16.07
C LEU A 156 7.70 -7.28 -17.11
N PRO A 157 8.98 -7.28 -17.54
CA PRO A 157 9.48 -8.31 -18.43
C PRO A 157 9.36 -9.67 -17.77
N LYS A 158 9.05 -10.70 -18.57
CA LYS A 158 8.90 -12.06 -18.05
C LYS A 158 10.24 -12.54 -17.49
N HIS A 159 10.24 -12.96 -16.23
CA HIS A 159 11.44 -13.53 -15.63
C HIS A 159 11.80 -14.87 -16.32
N PRO A 160 13.07 -15.11 -16.70
CA PRO A 160 13.48 -16.32 -17.42
C PRO A 160 13.12 -17.61 -16.68
N LEU A 161 13.22 -17.61 -15.34
CA LEU A 161 12.96 -18.76 -14.48
C LEU A 161 11.49 -18.92 -14.06
N SER A 162 10.59 -17.99 -14.44
CA SER A 162 9.14 -18.09 -14.17
C SER A 162 8.46 -19.27 -14.89
N ARG A 163 9.19 -20.04 -15.71
CA ARG A 163 8.74 -21.29 -16.34
C ARG A 163 8.78 -22.50 -15.41
N ALA A 164 9.44 -22.42 -14.25
CA ALA A 164 9.45 -23.51 -13.28
C ALA A 164 8.02 -23.77 -12.77
N LYS A 165 7.67 -25.05 -12.55
CA LYS A 165 6.34 -25.48 -12.10
C LYS A 165 5.91 -24.84 -10.76
N SER A 166 6.84 -24.20 -10.03
CA SER A 166 6.63 -23.60 -8.70
C SER A 166 6.26 -22.12 -8.69
N GLY A 167 6.31 -21.37 -9.81
CA GLY A 167 5.99 -19.94 -9.81
C GLY A 167 6.92 -19.08 -8.92
N PHE A 168 6.55 -17.81 -8.69
CA PHE A 168 7.24 -16.96 -7.71
C PHE A 168 6.75 -17.28 -6.30
N CYS A 169 7.66 -17.44 -5.35
CA CYS A 169 7.32 -17.60 -3.93
C CYS A 169 7.01 -16.25 -3.28
N HIS A 170 7.68 -15.20 -3.77
CA HIS A 170 7.38 -13.82 -3.44
C HIS A 170 7.61 -12.93 -4.67
N ILE A 171 6.80 -11.89 -4.80
CA ILE A 171 7.09 -10.73 -5.64
C ILE A 171 6.63 -9.48 -4.88
N GLY A 172 7.49 -8.48 -4.76
CA GLY A 172 7.23 -7.29 -3.97
C GLY A 172 7.84 -6.04 -4.57
N LEU A 173 7.19 -4.91 -4.33
CA LEU A 173 7.60 -3.59 -4.81
C LEU A 173 8.46 -2.91 -3.75
N SER A 174 9.56 -2.31 -4.20
CA SER A 174 10.45 -1.48 -3.40
C SER A 174 10.60 -0.14 -4.10
N PHE A 175 10.05 0.91 -3.49
CA PHE A 175 10.08 2.24 -4.07
C PHE A 175 10.08 3.30 -2.98
N ASP A 176 11.08 4.18 -2.99
CA ASP A 176 11.15 5.36 -2.16
C ASP A 176 11.36 6.59 -3.05
N PRO A 177 10.29 7.37 -3.30
CA PRO A 177 10.34 8.50 -4.23
C PRO A 177 11.27 9.62 -3.75
N SER A 178 11.60 9.66 -2.44
CA SER A 178 12.54 10.64 -1.88
C SER A 178 14.00 10.31 -2.23
N LYS A 179 14.30 9.04 -2.47
CA LYS A 179 15.65 8.54 -2.79
C LYS A 179 15.88 8.38 -4.28
N SER A 180 14.89 7.90 -5.02
CA SER A 180 15.01 7.64 -6.45
C SER A 180 13.69 7.79 -7.18
N VAL A 181 13.75 8.25 -8.43
CA VAL A 181 12.60 8.23 -9.35
C VAL A 181 12.31 6.83 -9.91
N HIS A 182 13.27 5.90 -9.75
CA HIS A 182 13.19 4.55 -10.26
C HIS A 182 12.76 3.59 -9.15
N TYR A 183 11.73 2.80 -9.41
CA TYR A 183 11.33 1.69 -8.55
C TYR A 183 12.11 0.41 -8.86
N LYS A 184 12.16 -0.48 -7.88
CA LYS A 184 12.66 -1.85 -8.02
C LYS A 184 11.58 -2.86 -7.67
N VAL A 185 11.62 -4.03 -8.28
CA VAL A 185 10.73 -5.15 -7.93
C VAL A 185 11.59 -6.35 -7.55
N ILE A 186 11.33 -6.90 -6.37
CA ILE A 186 12.06 -8.04 -5.83
C ILE A 186 11.21 -9.28 -6.04
N ALA A 187 11.84 -10.36 -6.44
CA ALA A 187 11.24 -11.67 -6.55
C ALA A 187 12.10 -12.71 -5.85
N PHE A 188 11.48 -13.64 -5.14
CA PHE A 188 12.17 -14.82 -4.61
C PHE A 188 11.71 -16.06 -5.36
N LEU A 189 12.66 -16.85 -5.85
CA LEU A 189 12.41 -18.07 -6.61
C LEU A 189 13.24 -19.23 -6.08
N PHE A 190 12.61 -20.39 -5.92
CA PHE A 190 13.34 -21.65 -5.71
C PHE A 190 14.16 -22.03 -6.94
N THR A 191 15.41 -22.44 -6.71
CA THR A 191 16.36 -22.84 -7.75
C THR A 191 16.33 -24.34 -8.03
N SER A 192 16.03 -25.16 -7.01
CA SER A 192 15.86 -26.61 -7.18
C SER A 192 14.40 -27.00 -7.41
N GLN A 193 14.19 -28.04 -8.22
CA GLN A 193 12.89 -28.71 -8.36
C GLN A 193 12.72 -29.86 -7.34
N SER A 194 13.78 -30.21 -6.61
CA SER A 194 13.71 -31.24 -5.57
C SER A 194 13.17 -30.66 -4.26
N PRO A 195 12.14 -31.27 -3.64
CA PRO A 195 11.66 -30.87 -2.31
C PRO A 195 12.72 -30.99 -1.20
N SER A 196 13.82 -31.71 -1.45
CA SER A 196 14.92 -31.90 -0.49
C SER A 196 15.93 -30.75 -0.46
N GLU A 197 15.93 -29.89 -1.48
CA GLU A 197 16.87 -28.78 -1.64
C GLU A 197 16.09 -27.48 -1.81
N ASN A 198 15.49 -26.98 -0.72
CA ASN A 198 14.75 -25.72 -0.71
C ASN A 198 15.69 -24.50 -0.79
N VAL A 199 16.57 -24.45 -1.80
CA VAL A 199 17.42 -23.28 -2.05
C VAL A 199 16.67 -22.35 -3.00
N GLY A 200 16.71 -21.06 -2.73
CA GLY A 200 16.19 -20.04 -3.62
C GLY A 200 17.10 -18.82 -3.70
N ASN A 201 16.88 -18.02 -4.73
CA ASN A 201 17.61 -16.77 -4.96
C ASN A 201 16.63 -15.60 -5.03
N PHE A 202 17.09 -14.46 -4.53
CA PHE A 202 16.45 -13.19 -4.80
C PHE A 202 16.81 -12.70 -6.20
N HIS A 203 15.88 -12.05 -6.86
CA HIS A 203 16.03 -11.40 -8.14
C HIS A 203 15.46 -10.00 -8.06
N ILE A 204 16.15 -9.03 -8.65
CA ILE A 204 15.78 -7.63 -8.58
C ILE A 204 15.61 -7.11 -10.00
N TYR A 205 14.42 -6.61 -10.30
CA TYR A 205 14.16 -5.79 -11.47
C TYR A 205 14.41 -4.33 -11.11
N SER A 206 15.11 -3.60 -11.99
CA SER A 206 15.23 -2.14 -11.91
C SER A 206 14.47 -1.49 -13.06
N SER A 207 13.62 -0.50 -12.75
CA SER A 207 12.96 0.32 -13.78
C SER A 207 13.94 1.23 -14.54
N GLU A 208 15.09 1.54 -13.95
CA GLU A 208 16.16 2.32 -14.61
C GLU A 208 16.77 1.56 -15.79
N THR A 209 17.07 0.26 -15.60
CA THR A 209 17.70 -0.58 -16.63
C THR A 209 16.68 -1.37 -17.45
N GLY A 210 15.46 -1.51 -16.94
CA GLY A 210 14.41 -2.34 -17.56
C GLY A 210 14.70 -3.84 -17.52
N THR A 211 15.60 -4.30 -16.65
CA THR A 211 16.09 -5.69 -16.65
C THR A 211 16.03 -6.34 -15.26
N TRP A 212 15.95 -7.67 -15.25
CA TRP A 212 16.10 -8.49 -14.06
C TRP A 212 17.58 -8.87 -13.86
N LYS A 213 18.04 -8.78 -12.61
CA LYS A 213 19.35 -9.25 -12.17
C LYS A 213 19.16 -10.27 -11.04
N ALA A 214 19.91 -11.36 -11.07
CA ALA A 214 19.99 -12.27 -9.92
C ALA A 214 20.79 -11.59 -8.80
N SER A 215 20.28 -11.65 -7.58
CA SER A 215 21.00 -11.15 -6.43
C SER A 215 22.16 -12.08 -6.08
N VAL A 216 23.21 -11.52 -5.49
CA VAL A 216 24.33 -12.31 -4.93
C VAL A 216 23.91 -13.13 -3.70
N GLN A 217 22.79 -12.77 -3.07
CA GLN A 217 22.27 -13.47 -1.90
C GLN A 217 21.44 -14.70 -2.31
N SER A 218 21.99 -15.87 -1.99
CA SER A 218 21.22 -17.12 -1.93
C SER A 218 20.68 -17.33 -0.52
N PHE A 219 19.54 -18.00 -0.42
CA PHE A 219 18.92 -18.30 0.86
C PHE A 219 18.23 -19.66 0.81
N THR A 220 18.39 -20.43 1.88
CA THR A 220 17.75 -21.75 2.03
C THR A 220 16.64 -21.62 3.07
N PRO A 221 15.39 -21.29 2.65
CA PRO A 221 14.24 -21.32 3.54
C PRO A 221 14.12 -22.64 4.29
N ALA A 222 13.77 -22.55 5.57
CA ALA A 222 13.35 -23.71 6.33
C ALA A 222 12.17 -24.40 5.62
N PRO A 223 12.03 -25.74 5.70
CA PRO A 223 10.92 -26.45 5.10
C PRO A 223 9.57 -25.86 5.54
N GLY A 224 8.74 -25.49 4.56
CA GLY A 224 7.42 -24.89 4.82
C GLY A 224 7.42 -23.38 5.08
N MET A 225 8.59 -22.71 5.04
CA MET A 225 8.65 -21.26 5.22
C MET A 225 8.05 -20.52 4.02
N ASN A 226 7.25 -19.49 4.30
CA ASN A 226 6.55 -18.70 3.29
C ASN A 226 6.87 -17.20 3.39
N PHE A 227 6.84 -16.51 2.25
CA PHE A 227 7.18 -15.08 2.09
C PHE A 227 5.98 -14.26 1.58
N LEU A 228 4.79 -14.54 2.11
CA LEU A 228 3.59 -13.75 1.79
C LEU A 228 3.57 -12.43 2.57
N GLY A 229 2.92 -11.42 2.00
CA GLY A 229 2.64 -10.16 2.71
C GLY A 229 3.89 -9.33 3.02
N GLY A 230 4.90 -9.33 2.15
CA GLY A 230 6.10 -8.52 2.35
C GLY A 230 5.80 -7.02 2.44
N VAL A 231 6.41 -6.33 3.39
CA VAL A 231 6.20 -4.89 3.64
C VAL A 231 7.48 -4.12 3.36
N TYR A 232 7.40 -3.11 2.50
CA TYR A 232 8.50 -2.19 2.26
C TYR A 232 8.57 -1.14 3.37
N TRP A 233 9.73 -1.05 4.03
CA TRP A 233 10.00 -0.06 5.07
C TRP A 233 11.50 0.18 5.15
N ASN A 234 11.92 1.43 5.38
CA ASN A 234 13.32 1.79 5.60
C ASN A 234 14.32 1.21 4.57
N GLY A 235 13.98 1.21 3.28
CA GLY A 235 14.85 0.67 2.22
C GLY A 235 14.90 -0.86 2.12
N CYS A 236 14.16 -1.58 2.95
CA CYS A 236 14.15 -3.04 3.01
C CYS A 236 12.72 -3.59 2.79
N VAL A 237 12.63 -4.83 2.32
CA VAL A 237 11.36 -5.58 2.34
C VAL A 237 11.39 -6.56 3.51
N HIS A 238 10.34 -6.52 4.33
CA HIS A 238 10.23 -7.28 5.57
C HIS A 238 9.18 -8.38 5.44
N TRP A 239 9.42 -9.51 6.11
CA TRP A 239 8.47 -10.62 6.19
C TRP A 239 8.40 -11.17 7.61
N LEU A 240 7.17 -11.41 8.05
CA LEU A 240 6.88 -12.29 9.17
C LEU A 240 6.70 -13.69 8.60
N SER A 241 7.80 -14.44 8.48
CA SER A 241 7.76 -15.75 7.85
C SER A 241 7.07 -16.79 8.76
N ASP A 242 6.02 -17.44 8.22
CA ASP A 242 5.28 -18.51 8.89
C ASP A 242 5.78 -19.88 8.40
N LEU A 243 5.98 -20.81 9.32
CA LEU A 243 6.26 -22.21 9.04
C LEU A 243 4.93 -22.95 8.85
N MET A 244 4.66 -23.35 7.61
CA MET A 244 3.42 -24.05 7.27
C MET A 244 3.36 -25.51 7.82
N THR A 245 4.40 -26.01 8.48
CA THR A 245 4.51 -27.38 8.99
C THR A 245 4.11 -27.47 10.47
N LYS A 246 3.16 -28.37 10.79
CA LYS A 246 2.59 -28.59 12.13
C LYS A 246 3.53 -29.27 13.14
N SER A 247 4.82 -29.44 12.83
CA SER A 247 5.66 -30.41 13.55
C SER A 247 6.16 -29.93 14.91
N GLU A 248 6.06 -28.64 15.25
CA GLU A 248 6.48 -28.14 16.56
C GLU A 248 5.41 -27.18 17.14
N PRO A 249 4.85 -27.46 18.33
CA PRO A 249 3.80 -26.65 18.94
C PRO A 249 4.27 -25.26 19.45
N GLU A 250 5.57 -24.95 19.37
CA GLU A 250 6.16 -23.72 19.90
C GLU A 250 6.76 -22.75 18.86
N SER A 251 6.86 -23.12 17.58
CA SER A 251 7.64 -22.36 16.59
C SER A 251 6.91 -22.01 15.30
N SER A 252 5.68 -21.48 15.35
CA SER A 252 4.95 -21.22 14.10
C SER A 252 5.60 -20.14 13.20
N LEU A 253 6.26 -19.11 13.73
CA LEU A 253 7.05 -18.20 12.88
C LEU A 253 8.52 -18.66 12.89
N SER A 254 9.11 -18.79 11.71
CA SER A 254 10.57 -18.75 11.54
C SER A 254 11.08 -17.33 11.83
N ASP A 255 12.39 -17.12 11.73
CA ASP A 255 13.00 -15.80 11.89
C ASP A 255 12.24 -14.74 11.09
N CYS A 256 12.07 -13.56 11.71
CA CYS A 256 11.56 -12.38 11.04
C CYS A 256 12.68 -11.85 10.14
N LEU A 257 12.44 -11.78 8.83
CA LEU A 257 13.47 -11.52 7.84
C LEU A 257 13.25 -10.19 7.14
N TYR A 258 14.33 -9.48 6.83
CA TYR A 258 14.28 -8.37 5.90
C TYR A 258 15.40 -8.46 4.88
N PHE A 259 15.10 -8.01 3.65
CA PHE A 259 16.05 -7.95 2.56
C PHE A 259 16.31 -6.50 2.21
N ASN A 260 17.57 -6.07 2.38
CA ASN A 260 18.04 -4.76 1.94
C ASN A 260 18.22 -4.77 0.42
N VAL A 261 17.47 -3.91 -0.26
CA VAL A 261 17.37 -3.92 -1.73
C VAL A 261 18.60 -3.33 -2.42
N GLU A 262 19.30 -2.41 -1.74
CA GLU A 262 20.49 -1.76 -2.27
C GLU A 262 21.75 -2.57 -1.95
N GLU A 263 21.87 -3.06 -0.72
CA GLU A 263 23.01 -3.88 -0.31
C GLU A 263 22.91 -5.33 -0.77
N GLU A 264 21.72 -5.75 -1.21
CA GLU A 264 21.40 -7.13 -1.60
C GLU A 264 21.69 -8.14 -0.47
N ARG A 265 21.32 -7.80 0.77
CA ARG A 265 21.59 -8.62 1.96
C ARG A 265 20.29 -9.03 2.65
N LEU A 266 20.24 -10.28 3.09
CA LEU A 266 19.16 -10.80 3.94
C LEU A 266 19.63 -10.82 5.39
N GLU A 267 18.82 -10.26 6.27
CA GLU A 267 19.09 -10.17 7.71
C GLU A 267 17.83 -10.49 8.51
N THR A 268 17.97 -10.58 9.83
CA THR A 268 16.88 -10.85 10.76
C THR A 268 16.56 -9.63 11.62
N PHE A 269 15.33 -9.53 12.10
CA PHE A 269 14.91 -8.51 13.06
C PHE A 269 14.14 -9.12 14.24
N PRO A 270 14.01 -8.41 15.37
CA PRO A 270 13.30 -8.94 16.54
C PRO A 270 11.87 -9.36 16.20
N ARG A 271 11.45 -10.49 16.77
CA ARG A 271 10.09 -10.98 16.62
C ARG A 271 9.11 -10.08 17.38
N PRO A 272 7.95 -9.73 16.81
CA PRO A 272 6.90 -9.03 17.56
C PRO A 272 6.39 -9.89 18.74
N PRO A 273 5.95 -9.27 19.84
CA PRO A 273 5.44 -9.96 21.04
C PRO A 273 4.02 -10.50 20.83
N ILE A 274 3.83 -11.28 19.77
CA ILE A 274 2.56 -11.88 19.36
C ILE A 274 2.59 -13.40 19.61
N GLY A 275 1.49 -13.91 20.12
CA GLY A 275 1.37 -15.27 20.63
C GLY A 275 0.90 -16.22 19.54
N VAL A 276 1.77 -16.56 18.58
CA VAL A 276 1.37 -17.42 17.45
C VAL A 276 1.23 -18.88 17.91
N ARG A 277 0.08 -19.19 18.54
CA ARG A 277 -0.42 -20.53 18.85
C ARG A 277 -1.79 -20.70 18.19
N SER A 278 -2.01 -21.88 17.61
CA SER A 278 -3.28 -22.39 17.07
C SER A 278 -3.52 -22.28 15.55
N SER A 279 -4.31 -23.24 15.08
CA SER A 279 -4.57 -23.71 13.72
C SER A 279 -5.85 -23.16 13.08
N SER A 280 -6.52 -22.19 13.70
CA SER A 280 -7.68 -21.50 13.14
C SER A 280 -7.27 -20.20 12.42
N ARG A 281 -8.14 -19.72 11.53
CA ARG A 281 -7.88 -18.63 10.58
C ARG A 281 -7.39 -17.37 11.32
N ARG A 282 -6.08 -17.15 11.28
CA ARG A 282 -5.40 -16.03 11.92
C ARG A 282 -5.61 -14.76 11.10
N SER A 283 -6.09 -13.69 11.74
CA SER A 283 -6.06 -12.34 11.19
C SER A 283 -4.90 -11.59 11.83
N LEU A 284 -3.77 -11.56 11.12
CA LEU A 284 -2.56 -10.81 11.49
C LEU A 284 -2.41 -9.68 10.49
N TYR A 285 -2.45 -8.44 10.97
CA TYR A 285 -2.07 -7.30 10.15
C TYR A 285 -0.57 -7.04 10.30
N PHE A 286 0.11 -6.96 9.16
CA PHE A 286 1.49 -6.51 9.05
C PHE A 286 1.57 -5.46 7.95
N GLY A 287 1.99 -4.25 8.30
CA GLY A 287 1.94 -3.12 7.36
C GLY A 287 2.81 -1.96 7.81
N GLN A 288 2.99 -1.02 6.89
CA GLN A 288 3.71 0.23 7.13
C GLN A 288 2.74 1.41 6.98
N SER A 289 2.93 2.43 7.81
CA SER A 289 2.24 3.71 7.69
C SER A 289 3.13 4.83 8.20
N GLU A 290 3.22 5.94 7.46
CA GLU A 290 4.08 7.11 7.78
C GLU A 290 5.50 6.74 8.22
N ASP A 291 6.16 5.83 7.51
CA ASP A 291 7.53 5.37 7.80
C ASP A 291 7.72 4.63 9.14
N HIS A 292 6.66 4.00 9.62
CA HIS A 292 6.71 3.12 10.79
C HIS A 292 6.12 1.76 10.42
N LEU A 293 6.71 0.69 10.98
CA LEU A 293 6.29 -0.69 10.75
C LEU A 293 5.43 -1.20 11.92
N HIS A 294 4.29 -1.82 11.61
CA HIS A 294 3.30 -2.22 12.61
C HIS A 294 2.86 -3.66 12.47
N VAL A 295 2.50 -4.22 13.62
CA VAL A 295 1.89 -5.54 13.75
C VAL A 295 0.68 -5.45 14.66
N ILE A 296 -0.42 -6.09 14.25
CA ILE A 296 -1.63 -6.24 15.05
C ILE A 296 -2.07 -7.69 14.96
N GLU A 297 -2.08 -8.39 16.10
CA GLU A 297 -2.58 -9.75 16.21
C GLU A 297 -4.00 -9.73 16.76
N ILE A 298 -4.92 -10.38 16.04
CA ILE A 298 -6.28 -10.62 16.51
C ILE A 298 -6.29 -12.04 17.08
N ARG A 299 -6.39 -12.15 18.40
CA ARG A 299 -6.43 -13.44 19.09
C ARG A 299 -7.88 -13.90 19.27
N PRO A 300 -8.18 -15.20 19.15
CA PRO A 300 -9.46 -15.75 19.59
C PRO A 300 -9.76 -15.34 21.04
N GLY A 301 -10.99 -14.93 21.30
CA GLY A 301 -11.49 -14.48 22.59
C GLY A 301 -10.97 -13.13 23.08
N ALA A 302 -10.20 -12.41 22.25
CA ALA A 302 -9.66 -11.11 22.66
C ALA A 302 -10.73 -10.02 22.62
N THR A 303 -10.96 -9.38 23.77
CA THR A 303 -11.79 -8.18 23.89
C THR A 303 -11.03 -6.90 23.56
N SER A 304 -9.70 -6.98 23.46
CA SER A 304 -8.83 -5.86 23.06
C SER A 304 -7.78 -6.25 22.02
N LEU A 305 -7.37 -5.28 21.21
CA LEU A 305 -6.30 -5.43 20.21
C LEU A 305 -5.11 -4.53 20.57
N GLY A 306 -3.92 -5.13 20.61
CA GLY A 306 -2.66 -4.39 20.76
C GLY A 306 -2.09 -4.01 19.39
N VAL A 307 -1.76 -2.74 19.19
CA VAL A 307 -1.01 -2.26 18.03
C VAL A 307 0.44 -2.11 18.42
N TYR A 308 1.30 -2.94 17.84
CA TYR A 308 2.74 -2.92 18.07
C TYR A 308 3.44 -2.14 16.98
N GLU A 309 4.43 -1.33 17.36
CA GLU A 309 5.30 -0.58 16.45
C GLU A 309 6.76 -1.00 16.68
N MET A 310 7.50 -1.18 15.59
CA MET A 310 8.94 -1.44 15.63
C MET A 310 9.70 -0.11 15.72
N LYS A 311 10.69 -0.01 16.60
CA LYS A 311 11.61 1.13 16.61
C LYS A 311 12.45 1.17 15.32
N ASN A 312 12.74 2.37 14.83
CA ASN A 312 13.45 2.59 13.57
C ASN A 312 14.87 1.98 13.52
N ASP A 313 15.49 1.74 14.68
CA ASP A 313 16.80 1.11 14.81
C ASP A 313 16.73 -0.42 14.96
N TYR A 314 15.54 -1.01 14.79
CA TYR A 314 15.27 -2.44 14.95
C TYR A 314 15.57 -2.99 16.35
N SER A 315 15.66 -2.14 17.38
CA SER A 315 16.03 -2.59 18.73
C SER A 315 14.92 -3.36 19.44
N GLU A 316 13.67 -2.91 19.35
CA GLU A 316 12.52 -3.57 20.00
C GLU A 316 11.17 -3.18 19.40
N TRP A 317 10.18 -4.03 19.67
CA TRP A 317 8.76 -3.75 19.48
C TRP A 317 8.16 -3.18 20.75
N PHE A 318 7.29 -2.19 20.63
CA PHE A 318 6.53 -1.64 21.76
C PHE A 318 5.04 -1.51 21.43
N VAL A 319 4.20 -1.59 22.46
CA VAL A 319 2.75 -1.33 22.31
C VAL A 319 2.56 0.17 22.11
N LYS A 320 1.99 0.55 20.97
CA LYS A 320 1.66 1.94 20.67
C LYS A 320 0.22 2.30 20.99
N TYR A 321 -0.71 1.39 20.69
CA TYR A 321 -2.12 1.58 20.96
C TYR A 321 -2.73 0.30 21.53
N GLU A 322 -3.75 0.46 22.36
CA GLU A 322 -4.61 -0.62 22.84
C GLU A 322 -6.06 -0.25 22.55
N ILE A 323 -6.76 -1.14 21.85
CA ILE A 323 -8.10 -0.91 21.33
C ILE A 323 -9.08 -1.80 22.07
N ASP A 324 -10.16 -1.22 22.57
CA ASP A 324 -11.27 -1.94 23.19
C ASP A 324 -12.36 -2.21 22.15
N LEU A 325 -12.72 -3.48 21.95
CA LEU A 325 -13.74 -3.91 21.00
C LEU A 325 -15.16 -3.88 21.58
N ASP A 326 -15.31 -3.81 22.91
CA ASP A 326 -16.62 -3.85 23.57
C ASP A 326 -17.58 -2.74 23.10
N PRO A 327 -17.15 -1.46 22.99
CA PRO A 327 -18.01 -0.39 22.48
C PRO A 327 -18.48 -0.65 21.04
N ILE A 328 -17.61 -1.19 20.20
CA ILE A 328 -17.91 -1.50 18.80
C ILE A 328 -19.00 -2.57 18.75
N SER A 329 -18.88 -3.61 19.56
CA SER A 329 -19.83 -4.73 19.60
C SER A 329 -21.25 -4.34 20.02
N LYS A 330 -21.40 -3.25 20.79
CA LYS A 330 -22.72 -2.72 21.19
C LYS A 330 -23.45 -2.05 20.04
N VAL A 331 -22.70 -1.46 19.10
CA VAL A 331 -23.25 -0.77 17.92
C VAL A 331 -23.38 -1.72 16.74
N PHE A 332 -22.43 -2.65 16.60
CA PHE A 332 -22.37 -3.68 15.56
C PHE A 332 -22.41 -5.08 16.21
N PRO A 333 -23.60 -5.55 16.65
CA PRO A 333 -23.74 -6.83 17.33
C PRO A 333 -23.37 -8.04 16.46
N GLU A 334 -23.36 -7.90 15.13
CA GLU A 334 -22.93 -8.94 14.19
C GLU A 334 -21.49 -9.41 14.40
N ILE A 335 -20.64 -8.62 15.07
CA ILE A 335 -19.28 -9.01 15.44
C ILE A 335 -19.28 -10.21 16.40
N LYS A 336 -20.37 -10.43 17.15
CA LYS A 336 -20.54 -11.57 18.07
C LYS A 336 -21.28 -12.77 17.45
N ASP A 337 -21.50 -12.78 16.13
CA ASP A 337 -22.23 -13.90 15.49
C ASP A 337 -21.41 -15.20 15.54
N GLU A 338 -21.83 -16.12 16.42
CA GLU A 338 -21.22 -17.45 16.62
C GLU A 338 -21.19 -18.30 15.35
N ALA A 339 -22.03 -18.00 14.34
CA ALA A 339 -22.01 -18.70 13.06
C ALA A 339 -20.79 -18.36 12.19
N ILE A 340 -20.00 -17.34 12.58
CA ILE A 340 -18.82 -16.86 11.86
C ILE A 340 -17.52 -17.36 12.52
N SER A 341 -17.52 -17.58 13.83
CA SER A 341 -16.42 -18.22 14.56
C SER A 341 -16.39 -19.72 14.26
N GLU A 342 -15.48 -20.16 13.38
CA GLU A 342 -15.29 -21.59 13.07
C GLU A 342 -14.81 -22.41 14.29
N ASP A 343 -14.29 -21.75 15.33
CA ASP A 343 -13.88 -22.37 16.61
C ASP A 343 -14.99 -22.22 17.68
N GLN A 344 -15.55 -23.35 18.11
CA GLN A 344 -16.77 -23.44 18.93
C GLN A 344 -16.61 -23.09 20.43
N LYS A 345 -16.03 -21.95 20.80
CA LYS A 345 -16.12 -21.45 22.19
C LYS A 345 -16.34 -19.94 22.22
N GLY A 346 -17.36 -19.54 22.99
CA GLY A 346 -17.96 -18.21 23.01
C GLY A 346 -17.05 -17.04 23.33
N ASP A 347 -17.61 -15.85 23.04
CA ASP A 347 -17.07 -14.48 23.16
C ASP A 347 -16.02 -14.03 22.14
N ASP A 348 -15.85 -14.77 21.04
CA ASP A 348 -14.97 -14.35 19.94
C ASP A 348 -15.57 -13.18 19.13
N TYR A 349 -14.83 -12.08 19.03
CA TYR A 349 -15.15 -10.97 18.13
C TYR A 349 -14.68 -11.27 16.70
N ALA A 350 -15.62 -11.34 15.76
CA ALA A 350 -15.34 -11.40 14.33
C ALA A 350 -14.85 -10.03 13.82
N VAL A 351 -13.57 -9.72 14.02
CA VAL A 351 -12.90 -8.50 13.52
C VAL A 351 -11.65 -8.88 12.74
N ASP A 352 -11.39 -8.19 11.63
CA ASP A 352 -10.10 -8.16 10.93
C ASP A 352 -9.57 -6.72 10.83
N VAL A 353 -8.27 -6.55 10.61
CA VAL A 353 -7.65 -5.24 10.40
C VAL A 353 -7.24 -5.12 8.93
N LEU A 354 -7.94 -4.25 8.20
CA LEU A 354 -7.65 -3.97 6.80
C LEU A 354 -6.45 -3.03 6.65
N SER A 355 -6.37 -1.99 7.50
CA SER A 355 -5.26 -1.04 7.43
C SER A 355 -5.13 -0.22 8.70
N LEU A 356 -3.89 0.13 9.05
CA LEU A 356 -3.55 1.20 9.97
C LEU A 356 -3.15 2.44 9.19
N ILE A 357 -3.80 3.57 9.49
CA ILE A 357 -3.49 4.87 8.91
C ILE A 357 -2.96 5.78 10.01
N ARG A 358 -1.65 6.02 9.99
CA ARG A 358 -1.00 7.02 10.81
C ARG A 358 -1.18 8.40 10.21
N ARG A 359 -1.39 9.39 11.07
CA ARG A 359 -1.50 10.81 10.68
C ARG A 359 -0.82 11.77 11.66
N GLU A 360 0.08 11.26 12.49
CA GLU A 360 0.75 12.05 13.53
C GLU A 360 1.60 13.18 12.90
N ASN A 361 2.26 12.91 11.77
CA ASN A 361 3.03 13.91 11.03
C ASN A 361 2.16 15.04 10.44
N PHE A 362 0.84 14.88 10.47
CA PHE A 362 -0.11 15.87 9.96
C PHE A 362 -0.99 16.50 11.03
N LEU A 363 -0.68 16.29 12.32
CA LEU A 363 -1.50 16.80 13.44
C LEU A 363 -2.96 16.34 13.38
N GLU A 364 -3.19 15.15 12.85
CA GLU A 364 -4.49 14.50 12.76
C GLU A 364 -4.47 13.18 13.53
N ASP A 365 -5.65 12.74 13.97
CA ASP A 365 -5.76 11.47 14.67
C ASP A 365 -5.48 10.29 13.74
N SER A 366 -4.61 9.40 14.21
CA SER A 366 -4.38 8.10 13.59
C SER A 366 -5.63 7.22 13.78
N PHE A 367 -5.86 6.28 12.86
CA PHE A 367 -7.03 5.40 12.92
C PHE A 367 -6.77 4.04 12.28
N LEU A 368 -7.55 3.05 12.71
CA LEU A 368 -7.68 1.75 12.03
C LEU A 368 -8.86 1.74 11.09
N VAL A 369 -8.73 0.92 10.05
CA VAL A 369 -9.86 0.43 9.27
C VAL A 369 -10.03 -1.05 9.58
N LEU A 370 -11.13 -1.37 10.26
CA LEU A 370 -11.47 -2.72 10.67
C LEU A 370 -12.50 -3.31 9.71
N GLU A 371 -12.32 -4.57 9.34
CA GLU A 371 -13.37 -5.40 8.74
C GLU A 371 -14.19 -6.01 9.86
N ILE A 372 -15.50 -5.92 9.72
CA ILE A 372 -16.48 -6.67 10.51
C ILE A 372 -17.38 -7.40 9.51
N PRO A 373 -18.22 -8.37 9.93
CA PRO A 373 -19.09 -9.09 9.01
C PRO A 373 -19.88 -8.16 8.08
N GLY A 374 -19.56 -8.27 6.78
CA GLY A 374 -20.20 -7.49 5.71
C GLY A 374 -19.85 -6.00 5.65
N LYS A 375 -19.02 -5.44 6.55
CA LYS A 375 -18.78 -3.99 6.65
C LYS A 375 -17.32 -3.65 6.92
N ALA A 376 -16.94 -2.41 6.60
CA ALA A 376 -15.70 -1.80 7.08
C ALA A 376 -16.02 -0.58 7.94
N ILE A 377 -15.36 -0.49 9.09
CA ILE A 377 -15.48 0.62 10.03
C ILE A 377 -14.14 1.32 10.21
N ARG A 378 -14.19 2.63 10.43
CA ARG A 378 -13.03 3.42 10.87
C ARG A 378 -13.08 3.55 12.38
N TYR A 379 -11.98 3.24 13.06
CA TYR A 379 -11.80 3.41 14.50
C TYR A 379 -10.67 4.40 14.76
N ASN A 380 -10.97 5.54 15.37
CA ASN A 380 -9.99 6.56 15.73
C ASN A 380 -9.19 6.10 16.96
N LEU A 381 -7.86 6.10 16.85
CA LEU A 381 -6.95 5.59 17.89
C LEU A 381 -6.71 6.58 19.04
N VAL A 382 -7.10 7.84 18.87
CA VAL A 382 -6.91 8.92 19.86
C VAL A 382 -8.18 9.09 20.69
N ASP A 383 -9.30 9.43 20.04
CA ASP A 383 -10.57 9.71 20.73
C ASP A 383 -11.47 8.45 20.92
N ARG A 384 -11.06 7.30 20.35
CA ARG A 384 -11.77 6.01 20.41
C ARG A 384 -13.15 6.01 19.76
N SER A 385 -13.48 7.04 18.98
CA SER A 385 -14.69 7.09 18.17
C SER A 385 -14.60 6.12 17.00
N PHE A 386 -15.75 5.62 16.55
CA PHE A 386 -15.79 4.76 15.38
C PHE A 386 -17.03 5.05 14.53
N LYS A 387 -16.91 4.80 13.23
CA LYS A 387 -18.00 5.00 12.26
C LYS A 387 -17.92 4.01 11.11
N LEU A 388 -19.08 3.67 10.58
CA LEU A 388 -19.19 2.90 9.33
C LEU A 388 -18.60 3.72 8.18
N ILE A 389 -17.70 3.11 7.40
CA ILE A 389 -17.15 3.73 6.19
C ILE A 389 -17.57 3.00 4.91
N ARG A 390 -17.90 1.70 5.01
CA ARG A 390 -18.43 0.95 3.88
C ARG A 390 -19.30 -0.21 4.34
N ASP A 391 -20.43 -0.37 3.66
CA ASP A 391 -21.26 -1.58 3.71
C ASP A 391 -21.05 -2.37 2.41
N PHE A 392 -20.64 -3.63 2.51
CA PHE A 392 -20.40 -4.51 1.37
C PHE A 392 -21.62 -5.40 1.02
N ALA A 393 -22.64 -5.45 1.89
CA ALA A 393 -23.84 -6.27 1.70
C ALA A 393 -24.85 -5.60 0.74
N MET A 394 -24.92 -4.27 0.72
CA MET A 394 -25.97 -3.52 -0.01
C MET A 394 -25.93 -3.57 -1.56
N LYS A 395 -24.84 -4.00 -2.19
CA LYS A 395 -24.70 -3.92 -3.67
C LYS A 395 -25.00 -5.22 -4.43
N THR A 396 -25.13 -6.33 -3.74
CA THR A 396 -25.42 -7.63 -4.33
C THR A 396 -26.73 -8.09 -3.73
N GLY A 397 -27.79 -8.28 -4.52
CA GLY A 397 -29.03 -8.95 -4.08
C GLY A 397 -28.80 -10.43 -3.74
N LEU A 398 -27.80 -10.71 -2.91
CA LEU A 398 -27.35 -11.98 -2.42
C LEU A 398 -27.26 -11.86 -0.90
N GLU A 399 -28.36 -12.22 -0.24
CA GLU A 399 -28.40 -12.56 1.19
C GLU A 399 -27.38 -13.66 1.57
N ASN A 400 -26.71 -14.29 0.58
CA ASN A 400 -25.70 -15.33 0.74
C ASN A 400 -24.25 -14.84 0.77
N LEU A 401 -23.99 -13.52 0.76
CA LEU A 401 -22.61 -13.00 0.83
C LEU A 401 -21.95 -13.16 2.22
N ASP A 402 -22.72 -13.51 3.25
CA ASP A 402 -22.54 -12.82 4.53
C ASP A 402 -21.81 -13.61 5.64
N ARG A 403 -21.21 -14.76 5.34
CA ARG A 403 -20.53 -15.56 6.40
C ARG A 403 -19.21 -16.22 6.01
N ARG A 404 -19.01 -16.60 4.74
CA ARG A 404 -17.80 -17.33 4.30
C ARG A 404 -16.67 -16.44 3.78
N ALA A 405 -16.94 -15.16 3.53
CA ALA A 405 -16.00 -14.21 2.94
C ALA A 405 -15.35 -13.26 3.96
N PHE A 406 -15.83 -13.24 5.20
CA PHE A 406 -15.25 -12.44 6.29
C PHE A 406 -13.76 -12.80 6.51
N GLY A 407 -12.93 -11.78 6.77
CA GLY A 407 -11.50 -11.92 7.03
C GLY A 407 -10.70 -12.35 5.79
N ARG A 408 -11.25 -12.07 4.61
CA ARG A 408 -10.60 -12.39 3.33
C ARG A 408 -10.30 -11.17 2.49
N LEU A 409 -10.82 -9.99 2.86
CA LEU A 409 -10.54 -8.78 2.10
C LEU A 409 -9.07 -8.40 2.23
N ASN A 410 -8.48 -8.00 1.11
CA ASN A 410 -7.16 -7.39 1.11
C ASN A 410 -7.34 -5.90 0.91
N ALA A 411 -6.56 -5.10 1.63
CA ALA A 411 -6.56 -3.66 1.49
C ALA A 411 -5.16 -3.10 1.27
N TRP A 412 -5.07 -2.07 0.45
CA TRP A 412 -3.83 -1.38 0.15
C TRP A 412 -4.02 0.13 0.20
N GLN A 413 -3.10 0.82 0.85
CA GLN A 413 -3.14 2.27 0.95
C GLN A 413 -2.94 2.90 -0.43
N TYR A 414 -3.82 3.83 -0.77
CA TYR A 414 -3.66 4.74 -1.90
C TYR A 414 -2.99 6.01 -1.40
N ILE A 415 -1.84 6.27 -1.98
CA ILE A 415 -1.05 7.48 -1.80
C ILE A 415 -1.02 8.17 -3.17
N GLU A 416 -1.36 9.44 -3.19
CA GLU A 416 -1.26 10.22 -4.41
C GLU A 416 0.21 10.47 -4.77
N SER A 417 0.60 10.16 -6.00
CA SER A 417 2.00 10.20 -6.43
C SER A 417 2.14 10.64 -7.88
N LEU A 418 3.06 11.58 -8.13
CA LEU A 418 3.43 12.02 -9.49
C LEU A 418 4.57 11.19 -10.08
N SER A 419 4.97 10.10 -9.40
CA SER A 419 6.09 9.26 -9.81
C SER A 419 5.84 8.61 -11.16
N TYR A 420 6.91 8.53 -11.95
CA TYR A 420 6.89 7.86 -13.25
C TYR A 420 6.89 6.33 -13.07
N VAL A 421 6.34 5.66 -14.08
CA VAL A 421 6.26 4.21 -14.16
C VAL A 421 6.74 3.77 -15.54
#